data_AF-A0A936JTA4-F1
#
_entry.id   AF-A0A936JTA4-F1
#
_cell.length_a   1.000
_cell.length_b   1.000
_cell.length_c   1.000
_cell.angle_alpha   90.00
_cell.angle_beta   90.00
_cell.angle_gamma   90.00
#
_symmetry.space_group_name_H-M   'P 1'
#
loop_
_entity.id
_entity.type
_entity.pdbx_description
1 polymer ?
#
loop_
_entity_poly.entity_id
_entity_poly.type
_entity_poly.pdbx_seq_one_letter_code
_entity_poly.pdbx_strand_id
1 'polypeptide(L)'
;MKIKELFTQKGAIVTKMRALLDTASAAKRDLTADESVAYSAMEKDLDAVTVTIDREMTVTAAEASVSGFRDGSYRPGVATAGADAPKTGRASAAYADAFINGLCRRGRNGLTTDHTNALQEGTNSEGGYLVPQEFETAIFGILNVIDPIRAAATVIQTASERNIPIEADSGSFAYVGEEGDYGDGDDPPSAARS
;
A
#
# COMPACT_ATOMS: atom_id res chain seq x y z
N MET A 1 15.05 11.81 -27.49
CA MET A 1 13.79 12.05 -28.22
C MET A 1 12.67 11.39 -27.45
N LYS A 2 11.46 11.95 -27.44
CA LYS A 2 10.35 11.26 -26.78
C LYS A 2 9.96 10.04 -27.63
N ILE A 3 9.74 8.88 -27.02
CA ILE A 3 9.43 7.62 -27.72
C ILE A 3 8.32 7.74 -28.78
N LYS A 4 7.36 8.64 -28.55
CA LYS A 4 6.28 9.00 -29.48
C LYS A 4 6.79 9.55 -30.81
N GLU A 5 7.83 10.37 -30.79
CA GLU A 5 8.45 10.96 -31.99
C GLU A 5 9.05 9.87 -32.89
N LEU A 6 9.72 8.88 -32.30
CA LEU A 6 10.27 7.74 -33.05
C LEU A 6 9.18 6.90 -33.72
N PHE A 7 8.05 6.67 -33.04
CA PHE A 7 6.90 5.99 -33.66
C PHE A 7 6.29 6.81 -34.81
N THR A 8 6.21 8.14 -34.68
CA THR A 8 5.74 8.99 -35.78
C THR A 8 6.69 8.95 -36.98
N GLN A 9 8.01 8.94 -36.72
CA GLN A 9 9.02 8.82 -37.77
C GLN A 9 8.95 7.47 -38.48
N LYS A 10 8.85 6.37 -37.71
CA LYS A 10 8.65 5.01 -38.25
C LYS A 10 7.41 4.94 -39.14
N GLY A 11 6.30 5.49 -38.68
CA GLY A 11 5.06 5.57 -39.45
C GLY A 11 5.27 6.31 -40.78
N ALA A 12 5.93 7.47 -40.75
CA ALA A 12 6.20 8.27 -41.95
C ALA A 12 7.06 7.53 -42.98
N ILE A 13 8.08 6.76 -42.54
CA ILE A 13 8.91 5.94 -43.43
C ILE A 13 8.06 4.84 -44.08
N VAL A 14 7.27 4.11 -43.30
CA VAL A 14 6.39 3.05 -43.82
C VAL A 14 5.37 3.61 -44.82
N THR A 15 4.79 4.78 -44.57
CA THR A 15 3.89 5.43 -45.52
C THR A 15 4.58 5.77 -46.84
N LYS A 16 5.83 6.26 -46.81
CA LYS A 16 6.63 6.53 -48.03
C LYS A 16 6.96 5.25 -48.80
N MET A 17 7.37 4.20 -48.10
CA MET A 17 7.64 2.89 -48.70
C MET A 17 6.39 2.34 -49.38
N ARG A 18 5.23 2.46 -48.73
CA ARG A 18 3.95 2.04 -49.31
C ARG A 18 3.57 2.85 -50.54
N ALA A 19 3.75 4.18 -50.49
CA ALA A 19 3.48 5.05 -51.63
C ALA A 19 4.33 4.66 -52.86
N LEU A 20 5.61 4.35 -52.67
CA LEU A 20 6.47 3.86 -53.76
C LEU A 20 5.97 2.54 -54.35
N LEU A 21 5.61 1.57 -53.51
CA LEU A 21 5.07 0.28 -53.97
C LEU A 21 3.72 0.44 -54.68
N ASP A 22 2.86 1.33 -54.19
CA ASP A 22 1.57 1.62 -54.81
C ASP A 22 1.75 2.32 -56.17
N THR A 23 2.74 3.22 -56.31
CA THR A 23 3.07 3.85 -57.62
C THR A 23 3.59 2.86 -58.65
N ALA A 24 4.46 1.92 -58.24
CA ALA A 24 4.95 0.86 -59.12
C ALA A 24 3.81 -0.07 -59.53
N SER A 25 2.96 -0.46 -58.58
CA SER A 25 1.78 -1.31 -58.81
C SER A 25 0.77 -0.65 -59.75
N ALA A 26 0.48 0.64 -59.57
CA ALA A 26 -0.43 1.40 -60.43
C ALA A 26 0.06 1.49 -61.88
N ALA A 27 1.38 1.59 -62.06
CA ALA A 27 2.02 1.56 -63.37
C ALA A 27 2.23 0.12 -63.92
N LYS A 28 1.78 -0.92 -63.20
CA LYS A 28 1.93 -2.34 -63.55
C LYS A 28 3.38 -2.72 -63.90
N ARG A 29 4.33 -2.12 -63.20
CA ARG A 29 5.77 -2.35 -63.37
C ARG A 29 6.39 -2.65 -62.02
N ASP A 30 7.54 -3.29 -62.04
CA ASP A 30 8.39 -3.36 -60.85
C ASP A 30 9.01 -1.98 -60.54
N LEU A 31 9.60 -1.87 -59.35
CA LEU A 31 10.39 -0.72 -58.94
C LEU A 31 11.48 -0.45 -60.00
N THR A 32 11.59 0.81 -60.42
CA THR A 32 12.72 1.23 -61.25
C THR A 32 14.03 1.13 -60.45
N ALA A 33 15.18 1.20 -61.15
CA ALA A 33 16.49 1.16 -60.49
C ALA A 33 16.63 2.26 -59.41
N ASP A 34 16.17 3.48 -59.72
CA ASP A 34 16.25 4.61 -58.78
C ASP A 34 15.30 4.43 -57.57
N GLU A 35 14.08 3.93 -57.81
CA GLU A 35 13.12 3.66 -56.73
C GLU A 35 13.56 2.48 -55.86
N SER A 36 14.22 1.47 -56.43
CA SER A 36 14.79 0.35 -55.68
C SER A 36 15.90 0.83 -54.75
N VAL A 37 16.79 1.72 -55.21
CA VAL A 37 17.82 2.34 -54.35
C VAL A 37 17.17 3.16 -53.23
N ALA A 38 16.16 3.96 -53.54
CA ALA A 38 15.42 4.73 -52.55
C ALA A 38 14.72 3.84 -51.52
N TYR A 39 14.10 2.73 -51.95
CA TYR A 39 13.43 1.78 -51.09
C TYR A 39 14.41 1.09 -50.14
N SER A 40 15.57 0.63 -50.63
CA SER A 40 16.62 0.05 -49.78
C SER A 40 17.21 1.06 -48.78
N ALA A 41 17.26 2.35 -49.11
CA ALA A 41 17.63 3.38 -48.15
C ALA A 41 16.56 3.54 -47.06
N MET A 42 15.27 3.52 -47.42
CA MET A 42 14.17 3.56 -46.45
C MET A 42 14.11 2.32 -45.56
N GLU A 43 14.46 1.14 -46.06
CA GLU A 43 14.60 -0.07 -45.24
C GLU A 43 15.68 0.09 -44.17
N LYS A 44 16.85 0.63 -44.54
CA LYS A 44 17.92 0.92 -43.57
C LYS A 44 17.49 1.93 -42.51
N ASP A 45 16.77 2.97 -42.91
CA ASP A 45 16.23 3.97 -41.98
C ASP A 45 15.16 3.36 -41.06
N LEU A 46 14.32 2.47 -41.58
CA LEU A 46 13.30 1.75 -40.82
C LEU A 46 13.93 0.84 -39.76
N ASP A 47 14.98 0.12 -40.11
CA ASP A 47 15.72 -0.75 -39.20
C ASP A 47 16.41 0.08 -38.12
N ALA A 48 17.08 1.17 -38.50
CA ALA A 48 17.74 2.07 -37.55
C ALA A 48 16.76 2.67 -36.53
N VAL A 49 15.59 3.13 -36.99
CA VAL A 49 14.53 3.66 -36.10
C VAL A 49 13.97 2.54 -35.22
N THR A 50 13.79 1.32 -35.74
CA THR A 50 13.28 0.19 -34.95
C THR A 50 14.23 -0.20 -33.83
N VAL A 51 15.53 -0.34 -34.12
CA VAL A 51 16.56 -0.61 -33.10
C VAL A 51 16.60 0.49 -32.04
N THR A 52 16.43 1.75 -32.46
CA THR A 52 16.37 2.88 -31.53
C THR A 52 15.12 2.82 -30.64
N ILE A 53 13.95 2.49 -31.19
CA ILE A 53 12.71 2.30 -30.42
C ILE A 53 12.90 1.19 -29.38
N ASP A 54 13.44 0.03 -29.76
CA ASP A 54 13.64 -1.08 -28.83
C ASP A 54 14.61 -0.72 -27.71
N ARG A 55 15.68 0.01 -28.03
CA ARG A 55 16.61 0.55 -27.03
C ARG A 55 15.93 1.54 -26.09
N GLU A 56 15.12 2.47 -26.60
CA GLU A 56 14.40 3.43 -25.77
C GLU A 56 13.30 2.76 -24.93
N MET A 57 12.61 1.75 -25.46
CA MET A 57 11.63 0.94 -24.71
C MET A 57 12.31 0.19 -23.55
N THR A 58 13.45 -0.44 -23.79
CA THR A 58 14.21 -1.16 -22.76
C THR A 58 14.75 -0.21 -21.70
N VAL A 59 15.29 0.95 -22.09
CA VAL A 59 15.72 2.00 -21.15
C VAL A 59 14.55 2.53 -20.33
N THR A 60 13.44 2.87 -20.98
CA THR A 60 12.23 3.38 -20.28
C THR A 60 11.69 2.35 -19.29
N ALA A 61 11.67 1.07 -19.65
CA ALA A 61 11.24 -0.01 -18.75
C ALA A 61 12.21 -0.20 -17.57
N ALA A 62 13.52 -0.09 -17.80
CA ALA A 62 14.53 -0.13 -16.75
C ALA A 62 14.46 1.10 -15.83
N GLU A 63 14.22 2.28 -16.38
CA GLU A 63 14.02 3.51 -15.60
C GLU A 63 12.73 3.43 -14.77
N ALA A 64 11.65 2.84 -15.31
CA ALA A 64 10.43 2.61 -14.57
C ALA A 64 10.65 1.67 -13.38
N SER A 65 11.41 0.58 -13.55
CA SER A 65 11.72 -0.35 -12.45
C SER A 65 12.63 0.29 -11.39
N VAL A 66 13.58 1.13 -11.80
CA VAL A 66 14.47 1.87 -10.88
C VAL A 66 13.72 3.00 -10.17
N SER A 67 12.83 3.73 -10.86
CA SER A 67 12.01 4.80 -10.26
C SER A 67 11.02 4.26 -9.23
N GLY A 68 10.41 3.10 -9.47
CA GLY A 68 9.59 2.39 -8.48
C GLY A 68 10.39 2.00 -7.23
N PHE A 69 11.69 1.77 -7.36
CA PHE A 69 12.59 1.50 -6.22
C PHE A 69 13.04 2.76 -5.48
N ARG A 70 12.95 3.95 -6.10
CA ARG A 70 13.38 5.23 -5.52
C ARG A 70 12.28 5.93 -4.72
N ASP A 71 11.01 5.70 -5.02
CA ASP A 71 9.86 6.25 -4.28
C ASP A 71 9.29 5.25 -3.24
N GLY A 72 9.68 3.98 -3.32
CA GLY A 72 9.46 3.02 -2.26
C GLY A 72 10.48 3.24 -1.15
N SER A 73 10.05 3.73 0.01
CA SER A 73 10.84 3.67 1.24
C SER A 73 11.48 2.29 1.36
N TYR A 74 12.81 2.24 1.35
CA TYR A 74 13.57 1.00 1.52
C TYR A 74 13.14 0.32 2.83
N ARG A 75 12.32 -0.73 2.72
CA ARG A 75 11.97 -1.64 3.82
C ARG A 75 12.81 -2.91 3.65
N PRO A 76 13.79 -3.17 4.52
CA PRO A 76 14.59 -4.36 4.40
C PRO A 76 13.75 -5.60 4.73
N GLY A 77 13.62 -6.49 3.74
CA GLY A 77 13.41 -7.93 3.92
C GLY A 77 12.07 -8.39 4.49
N VAL A 78 11.04 -8.48 3.65
CA VAL A 78 10.11 -9.62 3.70
C VAL A 78 9.96 -10.12 2.27
N ALA A 79 10.28 -11.40 2.05
CA ALA A 79 10.06 -12.07 0.78
C ALA A 79 8.66 -11.76 0.25
N THR A 80 8.54 -11.40 -1.02
CA THR A 80 7.25 -11.29 -1.71
C THR A 80 6.62 -12.67 -1.83
N ALA A 81 6.01 -13.15 -0.75
CA ALA A 81 4.93 -14.10 -0.81
C ALA A 81 3.65 -13.26 -1.01
N GLY A 82 3.04 -13.33 -2.18
CA GLY A 82 1.70 -12.77 -2.38
C GLY A 82 1.47 -11.94 -3.65
N ALA A 83 1.97 -12.35 -4.81
CA ALA A 83 1.25 -12.05 -6.06
C ALA A 83 -0.13 -12.77 -6.09
N ASP A 84 -0.33 -13.74 -5.19
CA ASP A 84 -1.54 -14.53 -4.97
C ASP A 84 -2.32 -14.15 -3.70
N ALA A 85 -2.23 -12.90 -3.23
CA ALA A 85 -3.17 -12.44 -2.21
C ALA A 85 -4.58 -12.36 -2.86
N PRO A 86 -5.60 -13.08 -2.35
CA PRO A 86 -6.93 -13.05 -2.96
C PRO A 86 -7.46 -11.62 -2.91
N LYS A 87 -7.66 -11.02 -4.08
CA LYS A 87 -8.21 -9.67 -4.20
C LYS A 87 -9.60 -9.65 -3.57
N THR A 88 -9.82 -8.78 -2.60
CA THR A 88 -11.10 -8.64 -1.89
C THR A 88 -11.91 -7.45 -2.40
N GLY A 89 -13.20 -7.42 -2.08
CA GLY A 89 -14.10 -6.35 -2.51
C GLY A 89 -14.20 -6.22 -4.03
N ARG A 90 -14.22 -4.98 -4.57
CA ARG A 90 -14.54 -4.74 -5.99
C ARG A 90 -13.50 -5.31 -6.94
N ALA A 91 -12.30 -5.51 -6.42
CA ALA A 91 -11.19 -6.11 -7.15
C ALA A 91 -11.25 -7.65 -7.16
N SER A 92 -12.20 -8.26 -6.44
CA SER A 92 -12.40 -9.70 -6.41
C SER A 92 -12.96 -10.22 -7.74
N ALA A 93 -12.53 -11.41 -8.11
CA ALA A 93 -13.03 -12.08 -9.30
C ALA A 93 -14.54 -12.37 -9.22
N ALA A 94 -15.06 -12.65 -8.02
CA ALA A 94 -16.47 -12.90 -7.77
C ALA A 94 -17.35 -11.65 -8.00
N TYR A 95 -16.89 -10.47 -7.57
CA TYR A 95 -17.57 -9.20 -7.85
C TYR A 95 -17.61 -8.91 -9.35
N ALA A 96 -16.48 -9.07 -10.05
CA ALA A 96 -16.39 -8.85 -11.48
C ALA A 96 -17.30 -9.79 -12.28
N ASP A 97 -17.34 -11.07 -11.92
CA ASP A 97 -18.21 -12.06 -12.55
C ASP A 97 -19.69 -11.74 -12.32
N ALA A 98 -20.09 -11.47 -11.08
CA ALA A 98 -21.46 -11.10 -10.73
C ALA A 98 -21.92 -9.80 -11.42
N PHE A 99 -21.01 -8.84 -11.59
CA PHE A 99 -21.29 -7.58 -12.28
C PHE A 99 -21.55 -7.80 -13.77
N ILE A 100 -20.66 -8.52 -14.45
CA ILE A 100 -20.76 -8.73 -15.90
C ILE A 100 -21.89 -9.71 -16.23
N ASN A 101 -21.93 -10.87 -15.57
CA ASN A 101 -22.86 -11.94 -15.92
C ASN A 101 -24.24 -11.80 -15.27
N GLY A 102 -24.32 -11.13 -14.12
CA GLY A 102 -25.56 -10.82 -13.43
C GLY A 102 -26.12 -9.47 -13.88
N LEU A 103 -25.49 -8.38 -13.46
CA LEU A 103 -26.06 -7.03 -13.59
C LEU A 103 -26.05 -6.52 -15.04
N CYS A 104 -24.92 -6.57 -15.74
CA CYS A 104 -24.80 -6.03 -17.10
C CYS A 104 -25.60 -6.85 -18.12
N ARG A 105 -25.61 -8.18 -17.99
CA ARG A 105 -26.20 -9.07 -19.00
C ARG A 105 -27.67 -9.42 -18.76
N ARG A 106 -28.12 -9.48 -17.52
CA ARG A 106 -29.49 -9.90 -17.15
C ARG A 106 -30.30 -8.82 -16.44
N GLY A 107 -29.69 -7.66 -16.18
CA GLY A 107 -30.33 -6.56 -15.47
C GLY A 107 -30.62 -6.88 -14.01
N ARG A 108 -31.17 -5.90 -13.28
CA ARG A 108 -31.45 -6.01 -11.84
C ARG A 108 -32.44 -7.14 -11.49
N ASN A 109 -33.35 -7.47 -12.39
CA ASN A 109 -34.38 -8.48 -12.18
C ASN A 109 -33.89 -9.92 -12.43
N GLY A 110 -32.72 -10.09 -13.04
CA GLY A 110 -32.12 -11.41 -13.32
C GLY A 110 -30.99 -11.78 -12.36
N LEU A 111 -30.88 -11.05 -11.25
CA LEU A 111 -29.82 -11.21 -10.27
C LEU A 111 -30.19 -12.34 -9.28
N THR A 112 -29.33 -13.34 -9.15
CA THR A 112 -29.47 -14.40 -8.15
C THR A 112 -28.93 -13.91 -6.81
N THR A 113 -29.31 -14.60 -5.72
CA THR A 113 -28.86 -14.26 -4.35
C THR A 113 -27.32 -14.23 -4.23
N ASP A 114 -26.62 -15.09 -4.98
CA ASP A 114 -25.16 -15.12 -4.98
C ASP A 114 -24.58 -13.89 -5.70
N HIS A 115 -25.20 -13.45 -6.79
CA HIS A 115 -24.79 -12.22 -7.46
C HIS A 115 -25.10 -10.98 -6.62
N THR A 116 -26.23 -10.96 -5.89
CA THR A 116 -26.52 -9.84 -4.98
C THR A 116 -25.50 -9.79 -3.85
N ASN A 117 -25.16 -10.93 -3.24
CA ASN A 117 -24.17 -10.99 -2.17
C ASN A 117 -22.77 -10.57 -2.65
N ALA A 118 -22.37 -11.02 -3.85
CA ALA A 118 -21.09 -10.64 -4.44
C ALA A 118 -21.04 -9.17 -4.86
N LEU A 119 -22.15 -8.58 -5.32
CA LEU A 119 -22.23 -7.16 -5.71
C LEU A 119 -22.45 -6.21 -4.54
N GLN A 120 -22.92 -6.73 -3.41
CA GLN A 120 -23.21 -5.99 -2.20
C GLN A 120 -21.94 -5.84 -1.36
N GLU A 121 -21.07 -4.94 -1.81
CA GLU A 121 -20.03 -4.42 -0.94
C GLU A 121 -20.59 -3.35 -0.03
N GLY A 122 -20.96 -3.80 1.16
CA GLY A 122 -21.39 -2.94 2.26
C GLY A 122 -22.91 -2.86 2.37
N THR A 123 -23.48 -3.78 3.13
CA THR A 123 -24.63 -3.46 3.98
C THR A 123 -24.25 -3.80 5.41
N ASN A 124 -23.55 -2.86 6.04
CA ASN A 124 -23.63 -2.78 7.49
C ASN A 124 -24.89 -1.97 7.78
N SER A 125 -26.03 -2.66 7.80
CA SER A 125 -27.28 -2.11 8.31
C SER A 125 -27.25 -1.92 9.84
N GLU A 126 -26.16 -2.31 10.50
CA GLU A 126 -25.87 -2.04 11.90
C GLU A 126 -24.48 -1.40 11.98
N GLY A 127 -24.46 -0.10 12.24
CA GLY A 127 -23.24 0.68 12.37
C GLY A 127 -22.42 0.22 13.57
N GLY A 128 -21.32 -0.47 13.29
CA GLY A 128 -20.24 -0.71 14.23
C GLY A 128 -18.96 -0.81 13.44
N TYR A 129 -18.21 0.29 13.34
CA TYR A 129 -16.82 0.19 12.89
C TYR A 129 -16.11 -0.69 13.91
N LEU A 130 -15.77 -1.92 13.50
CA LEU A 130 -14.79 -2.71 14.22
C LEU A 130 -13.49 -1.93 14.09
N VAL A 131 -13.18 -1.12 15.11
CA VAL A 131 -11.89 -0.45 15.21
C VAL A 131 -10.86 -1.58 15.19
N PRO A 132 -9.99 -1.65 14.17
CA PRO A 132 -8.92 -2.64 14.18
C PRO A 132 -8.10 -2.42 15.45
N GLN A 133 -7.73 -3.49 16.15
CA GLN A 133 -6.95 -3.40 17.39
C GLN A 133 -5.62 -2.65 17.19
N GLU A 134 -5.15 -2.57 15.95
CA GLU A 134 -4.01 -1.77 15.49
C GLU A 134 -4.23 -0.25 15.63
N PHE A 135 -5.46 0.25 15.48
CA PHE A 135 -5.78 1.66 15.70
C PHE A 135 -5.77 2.02 17.18
N GLU A 136 -6.17 1.11 18.06
CA GLU A 136 -6.14 1.33 19.52
C GLU A 136 -4.70 1.52 20.00
N THR A 137 -3.77 0.68 19.55
CA THR A 137 -2.35 0.79 19.91
C THR A 137 -1.71 2.06 19.32
N ALA A 138 -2.10 2.45 18.10
CA ALA A 138 -1.66 3.71 17.49
C ALA A 138 -2.11 4.95 18.28
N ILE A 139 -3.35 4.95 18.79
CA ILE A 139 -3.88 6.04 19.63
C ILE A 139 -3.11 6.13 20.94
N PHE A 140 -2.81 5.00 21.60
CA PHE A 140 -1.97 4.99 22.81
C PHE A 140 -0.55 5.52 22.55
N GLY A 141 0.05 5.19 21.40
CA GLY A 141 1.34 5.71 20.98
C GLY A 141 1.34 7.23 20.83
N ILE A 142 0.34 7.79 20.16
CA ILE A 142 0.21 9.25 19.96
C ILE A 142 -0.08 9.98 21.28
N LEU A 143 -0.93 9.41 22.14
CA LEU A 143 -1.31 10.03 23.40
C LEU A 143 -0.13 10.17 24.38
N ASN A 144 0.78 9.19 24.40
CA ASN A 144 2.02 9.26 25.19
C ASN A 144 2.97 10.38 24.72
N VAL A 145 2.91 10.79 23.45
CA VAL A 145 3.77 11.86 22.89
C VAL A 145 3.23 13.26 23.24
N ILE A 146 1.90 13.41 23.36
CA ILE A 146 1.25 14.70 23.60
C ILE A 146 1.16 15.03 25.09
N ASP A 147 1.01 14.03 25.96
CA ASP A 147 0.83 14.24 27.40
C ASP A 147 2.10 13.91 28.21
N PRO A 148 2.92 14.90 28.61
CA PRO A 148 4.16 14.67 29.36
C PRO A 148 3.91 14.08 30.75
N ILE A 149 2.71 14.25 31.33
CA ILE A 149 2.38 13.72 32.65
C ILE A 149 2.22 12.20 32.58
N ARG A 150 1.67 11.68 31.48
CA ARG A 150 1.49 10.23 31.27
C ARG A 150 2.82 9.48 31.15
N ALA A 151 3.87 10.11 30.61
CA ALA A 151 5.22 9.52 30.58
C ALA A 151 5.87 9.44 31.96
N ALA A 152 5.52 10.34 32.88
CA ALA A 152 6.06 10.38 34.24
C ALA A 152 5.22 9.59 35.27
N ALA A 153 4.01 9.15 34.90
CA ALA A 153 3.06 8.49 35.80
C ALA A 153 2.92 6.99 35.54
N THR A 154 2.60 6.22 36.58
CA THR A 154 2.27 4.79 36.44
C THR A 154 0.82 4.62 36.00
N VAL A 155 0.61 4.05 34.80
CA VAL A 155 -0.73 3.81 34.24
C VAL A 155 -1.24 2.43 34.66
N ILE A 156 -2.38 2.38 35.33
CA ILE A 156 -3.07 1.14 35.71
C ILE A 156 -4.42 1.09 34.99
N GLN A 157 -4.62 0.08 34.12
CA GLN A 157 -5.91 -0.14 33.48
C GLN A 157 -6.90 -0.75 34.47
N THR A 158 -8.09 -0.16 34.61
CA THR A 158 -9.12 -0.61 35.54
C THR A 158 -10.45 -0.80 34.81
N ALA A 159 -11.07 -1.98 34.97
CA ALA A 159 -12.38 -2.30 34.41
C ALA A 159 -13.54 -1.90 35.35
N SER A 160 -13.24 -1.56 36.60
CA SER A 160 -14.17 -1.13 37.65
C SER A 160 -13.47 -0.20 38.63
N GLU A 161 -14.22 0.40 39.56
CA GLU A 161 -13.68 1.28 40.60
C GLU A 161 -12.58 0.57 41.41
N ARG A 162 -11.40 1.20 41.52
CA ARG A 162 -10.25 0.69 42.25
C ARG A 162 -9.77 1.72 43.26
N ASN A 163 -9.97 1.43 44.54
CA ASN A 163 -9.42 2.24 45.62
C ASN A 163 -7.94 1.85 45.85
N ILE A 164 -7.04 2.83 45.90
CA ILE A 164 -5.62 2.64 46.22
C ILE A 164 -5.42 3.18 47.63
N PRO A 165 -5.26 2.32 48.65
CA PRO A 165 -4.95 2.79 49.99
C PRO A 165 -3.55 3.41 49.97
N ILE A 166 -3.48 4.67 50.39
CA ILE A 166 -2.23 5.37 50.64
C ILE A 166 -2.13 5.59 52.15
N GLU A 167 -1.00 5.18 52.73
CA GLU A 167 -0.64 5.57 54.08
C GLU A 167 0.24 6.80 53.95
N ALA A 168 -0.22 7.92 54.53
CA ALA A 168 0.50 9.19 54.48
C ALA A 168 1.62 9.26 55.53
N ASP A 169 1.53 8.42 56.56
CA ASP A 169 2.46 8.43 57.68
C ASP A 169 3.38 7.22 57.64
N SER A 170 4.65 7.45 57.94
CA SER A 170 5.64 6.39 58.09
C SER A 170 5.72 6.05 59.57
N GLY A 171 5.63 4.76 59.92
CA GLY A 171 5.81 4.32 61.30
C GLY A 171 7.12 4.88 61.88
N SER A 172 7.03 5.54 63.03
CA SER A 172 8.21 6.05 63.72
C SER A 172 9.00 4.88 64.32
N PHE A 173 10.34 4.94 64.30
CA PHE A 173 11.19 3.95 64.95
C PHE A 173 12.03 4.66 66.01
N ALA A 174 12.00 4.15 67.24
CA ALA A 174 12.79 4.66 68.35
C ALA A 174 13.52 3.51 69.03
N TYR A 175 14.79 3.74 69.36
CA TYR A 175 15.54 2.83 70.24
C TYR A 175 15.11 3.10 71.68
N VAL A 176 14.52 2.09 72.31
CA VAL A 176 14.12 2.12 73.72
C VAL A 176 15.08 1.22 74.50
N GLY A 177 15.57 1.69 75.66
CA GLY A 177 16.41 0.87 76.55
C GLY A 177 15.63 -0.33 77.12
N GLU A 178 16.31 -1.34 77.65
CA GLU A 178 15.71 -2.63 78.07
C GLU A 178 14.59 -2.57 79.14
N GLU A 179 14.21 -1.39 79.62
CA GLU A 179 13.06 -1.14 80.52
C GLU A 179 12.30 0.18 80.22
N GLY A 180 12.45 0.76 79.02
CA GLY A 180 11.78 2.02 78.69
C GLY A 180 10.29 1.84 78.33
N ASP A 181 9.44 2.77 78.79
CA ASP A 181 8.02 2.79 78.48
C ASP A 181 7.75 3.15 77.00
N TYR A 182 6.80 2.45 76.38
CA TYR A 182 6.27 2.80 75.07
C TYR A 182 5.24 3.92 75.25
N GLY A 183 5.37 5.02 74.51
CA GLY A 183 4.40 6.12 74.58
C GLY A 183 3.04 5.72 74.02
N ASP A 184 1.95 6.04 74.74
CA ASP A 184 0.55 5.83 74.33
C ASP A 184 0.08 6.89 73.30
N GLY A 185 0.79 7.01 72.18
CA GLY A 185 0.35 7.80 71.02
C GLY A 185 -0.42 6.96 70.01
N ASP A 186 -1.21 7.62 69.15
CA ASP A 186 -2.00 6.97 68.09
C ASP A 186 -1.17 6.14 67.08
N ASP A 187 0.17 6.25 67.10
CA ASP A 187 1.11 5.39 66.36
C ASP A 187 2.33 4.99 67.23
N PRO A 188 2.26 3.87 67.99
CA PRO A 188 3.39 3.41 68.78
C PRO A 188 4.54 2.95 67.85
N PRO A 189 5.78 3.38 68.09
CA PRO A 189 6.91 3.00 67.25
C PRO A 189 7.13 1.49 67.29
N SER A 190 7.24 0.85 66.13
CA SER A 190 7.67 -0.54 66.08
C SER A 190 9.10 -0.62 66.62
N ALA A 191 9.36 -1.43 67.65
CA ALA A 191 10.68 -1.56 68.26
C ALA A 191 11.30 -2.92 67.93
N ALA A 192 12.55 -2.91 67.46
CA ALA A 192 13.33 -4.13 67.32
C ALA A 192 14.09 -4.38 68.64
N ARG A 193 13.83 -5.53 69.27
CA ARG A 193 14.65 -6.02 70.41
C ARG A 193 16.00 -6.49 69.89
N SER A 194 17.09 -6.01 70.47
CA SER A 194 18.43 -6.58 70.31
C SER A 194 18.56 -7.89 71.09
#